data_AF-A0A928KP54-F1
#
_entry.id   AF-A0A928KP54-F1
#
_cell.length_a   1.000
_cell.length_b   1.000
_cell.length_c   1.000
_cell.angle_alpha   90.00
_cell.angle_beta   90.00
_cell.angle_gamma   90.00
#
_symmetry.space_group_name_H-M   'P 1'
#
loop_
_entity.id
_entity.type
_entity.pdbx_description
1 polymer ?
#
loop_
_entity_poly.entity_id
_entity_poly.type
_entity_poly.pdbx_seq_one_letter_code
_entity_poly.pdbx_strand_id
1 'polypeptide(L)'
;MTELLRKQTDELLNELKQKNIDIQDYINHNENSFIEINLRTMWEELFKKSNKSKSDIINNADISYIYFYEILQGKKIPTKDKIVRLILAMELSLDDCQMALKYCNHSQLYPRIKRDSLIIYAIENKLNLYDLQELLNSNGEKELK
;
A
#
# COMPACT_ATOMS: atom_id res chain seq x y z
N MET A 1 -14.25 29.79 10.74
CA MET A 1 -13.53 29.27 9.58
C MET A 1 -13.78 27.77 9.59
N THR A 2 -14.74 27.31 8.81
CA THR A 2 -15.17 25.91 8.83
C THR A 2 -14.04 25.08 8.23
N GLU A 3 -13.48 24.17 9.02
CA GLU A 3 -12.53 23.16 8.54
C GLU A 3 -13.23 22.38 7.42
N LEU A 4 -12.78 22.55 6.17
CA LEU A 4 -13.32 21.80 5.03
C LEU A 4 -12.87 20.35 5.20
N LEU A 5 -13.72 19.56 5.85
CA LEU A 5 -13.49 18.13 6.08
C LEU A 5 -13.36 17.38 4.76
N ARG A 6 -12.34 16.52 4.70
CA ARG A 6 -12.15 15.54 3.63
C ARG A 6 -13.34 14.58 3.59
N LYS A 7 -13.98 14.46 2.42
CA LYS A 7 -15.14 13.58 2.23
C LYS A 7 -14.75 12.11 2.23
N GLN A 8 -15.68 11.26 2.66
CA GLN A 8 -15.53 9.81 2.54
C GLN A 8 -15.67 9.36 1.08
N THR A 9 -15.14 8.17 0.79
CA THR A 9 -15.16 7.60 -0.58
C THR A 9 -16.58 7.46 -1.11
N ASP A 10 -17.53 7.04 -0.28
CA ASP A 10 -18.92 6.85 -0.70
C ASP A 10 -19.62 8.17 -1.03
N GLU A 11 -19.27 9.27 -0.36
CA GLU A 11 -19.81 10.61 -0.65
C GLU A 11 -19.34 11.09 -2.03
N LEU A 12 -18.04 10.97 -2.29
CA LEU A 12 -17.45 11.30 -3.59
C LEU A 12 -18.06 10.46 -4.72
N LEU A 13 -18.24 9.15 -4.48
CA LEU A 13 -18.87 8.25 -5.44
C LEU A 13 -20.33 8.60 -5.70
N ASN A 14 -21.07 9.03 -4.68
CA ASN A 14 -22.47 9.43 -4.83
C ASN A 14 -22.60 10.71 -5.64
N GLU A 15 -21.72 11.70 -5.45
CA GLU A 15 -21.65 12.90 -6.29
C GLU A 15 -21.35 12.56 -7.74
N LEU A 16 -20.31 11.75 -7.99
CA LEU A 16 -19.91 11.34 -9.34
C LEU A 16 -21.00 10.54 -10.09
N LYS A 17 -21.93 9.89 -9.39
CA LYS A 17 -23.05 9.14 -9.99
C LYS A 17 -24.24 10.01 -10.40
N GLN A 18 -24.25 11.30 -10.06
CA GLN A 18 -25.35 12.19 -10.43
C GLN A 18 -25.36 12.47 -11.94
N LYS A 19 -26.51 12.33 -12.59
CA LYS A 19 -26.65 12.35 -14.07
C LYS A 19 -26.15 13.63 -14.77
N ASN A 20 -26.12 14.77 -14.07
CA ASN A 20 -25.80 16.09 -14.64
C ASN A 20 -24.72 16.82 -13.86
N ILE A 21 -23.82 16.10 -13.19
CA ILE A 21 -22.71 16.75 -12.48
C ILE A 21 -21.76 17.40 -13.50
N ASP A 22 -21.42 18.67 -13.30
CA ASP A 22 -20.31 19.29 -14.00
C ASP A 22 -19.01 18.79 -13.34
N ILE A 23 -18.13 18.19 -14.14
CA ILE A 23 -16.87 17.63 -13.63
C ILE A 23 -15.96 18.72 -13.04
N GLN A 24 -16.01 19.95 -13.55
CA GLN A 24 -15.22 21.06 -13.01
C GLN A 24 -15.77 21.51 -11.66
N ASP A 25 -17.09 21.56 -11.50
CA ASP A 25 -17.70 21.84 -10.20
C ASP A 25 -17.35 20.75 -9.19
N TYR A 26 -17.41 19.48 -9.57
CA TYR A 26 -16.99 18.38 -8.71
C TYR A 26 -15.52 18.55 -8.27
N ILE A 27 -14.61 18.85 -9.21
CA ILE A 27 -13.19 19.03 -8.90
C ILE A 27 -12.99 20.19 -7.92
N ASN A 28 -13.56 21.36 -8.21
CA ASN A 28 -13.37 22.55 -7.38
C ASN A 28 -13.96 22.36 -5.96
N HIS A 29 -15.13 21.72 -5.83
CA HIS A 29 -15.74 21.48 -4.52
C HIS A 29 -15.06 20.37 -3.70
N ASN A 30 -14.27 19.50 -4.35
CA ASN A 30 -13.64 18.35 -3.71
C ASN A 30 -12.11 18.44 -3.69
N GLU A 31 -11.52 19.63 -3.90
CA GLU A 31 -10.07 19.84 -3.96
C GLU A 31 -9.35 19.22 -2.74
N ASN A 32 -9.85 19.49 -1.53
CA ASN A 32 -9.31 18.94 -0.27
C ASN A 32 -9.53 17.43 -0.08
N SER A 33 -10.37 16.81 -0.92
CA SER A 33 -10.63 15.37 -0.90
C SER A 33 -9.74 14.60 -1.87
N PHE A 34 -9.13 15.29 -2.85
CA PHE A 34 -8.14 14.67 -3.72
C PHE A 34 -6.87 14.38 -2.96
N ILE A 35 -6.33 13.20 -3.22
CA ILE A 35 -5.03 12.80 -2.70
C ILE A 35 -4.00 13.25 -3.72
N GLU A 36 -3.29 14.34 -3.45
CA GLU A 36 -1.97 14.50 -4.04
C GLU A 36 -1.05 13.44 -3.44
N ILE A 37 -0.80 12.37 -4.19
CA ILE A 37 -0.01 11.24 -3.70
C ILE A 37 1.44 11.69 -3.57
N ASN A 38 1.82 12.13 -2.37
CA ASN A 38 3.22 12.25 -2.00
C ASN A 38 3.72 10.88 -1.53
N LEU A 39 4.21 10.07 -2.48
CA LEU A 39 4.75 8.74 -2.20
C LEU A 39 5.85 8.78 -1.15
N ARG A 40 6.68 9.83 -1.14
CA ARG A 40 7.72 10.01 -0.10
C ARG A 40 7.07 10.10 1.27
N THR A 41 6.12 11.01 1.47
CA THR A 41 5.45 11.20 2.76
C THR A 41 4.80 9.90 3.23
N MET A 42 4.10 9.19 2.34
CA MET A 42 3.47 7.91 2.65
C MET A 42 4.51 6.86 3.11
N TRP A 43 5.61 6.67 2.37
CA TRP A 43 6.66 5.72 2.76
C TRP A 43 7.39 6.13 4.05
N GLU A 44 7.61 7.43 4.26
CA GLU A 44 8.18 7.95 5.51
C GLU A 44 7.27 7.70 6.72
N GLU A 45 5.95 7.82 6.56
CA GLU A 45 4.98 7.49 7.61
C GLU A 45 4.96 6.00 7.93
N LEU A 46 4.92 5.12 6.91
CA LEU A 46 5.01 3.67 7.11
C LEU A 46 6.31 3.29 7.82
N PHE A 47 7.43 3.90 7.43
CA PHE A 47 8.72 3.67 8.09
C PHE A 47 8.71 4.13 9.55
N LYS A 48 8.10 5.28 9.86
CA LYS A 48 7.97 5.78 11.25
C LYS A 48 7.08 4.89 12.12
N LYS A 49 6.08 4.23 11.53
CA LYS A 49 5.25 3.23 12.23
C LYS A 49 6.02 1.95 12.54
N SER A 50 6.99 1.60 11.69
CA SER A 50 7.86 0.46 11.93
C SER A 50 8.84 0.74 13.07
N ASN A 51 9.12 -0.27 13.90
CA ASN A 51 10.14 -0.21 14.94
C ASN A 51 11.51 -0.77 14.47
N LYS A 52 11.64 -1.10 13.19
CA LYS A 52 12.83 -1.73 12.61
C LYS A 52 13.80 -0.69 12.06
N SER A 53 15.10 -1.01 12.04
CA SER A 53 16.08 -0.15 11.38
C SER A 53 15.93 -0.25 9.85
N LYS A 54 16.40 0.78 9.12
CA LYS A 54 16.43 0.74 7.65
C LYS A 54 17.21 -0.48 7.14
N SER A 55 18.34 -0.79 7.77
CA SER A 55 19.16 -1.95 7.39
C SER A 55 18.40 -3.26 7.58
N ASP A 56 17.68 -3.42 8.69
CA ASP A 56 16.88 -4.62 8.95
C ASP A 56 15.78 -4.79 7.91
N ILE A 57 15.08 -3.70 7.56
CA ILE A 57 14.02 -3.73 6.55
C ILE A 57 14.59 -4.12 5.18
N ILE A 58 15.70 -3.52 4.78
CA ILE A 58 16.35 -3.79 3.48
C ILE A 58 16.74 -5.27 3.39
N ASN A 59 17.37 -5.80 4.44
CA ASN A 59 17.81 -7.19 4.49
C ASN A 59 16.63 -8.17 4.52
N ASN A 60 15.62 -7.91 5.36
CA ASN A 60 14.46 -8.81 5.53
C ASN A 60 13.47 -8.75 4.35
N ALA A 61 13.41 -7.64 3.63
CA ALA A 61 12.60 -7.51 2.40
C ALA A 61 13.32 -8.08 1.17
N ASP A 62 14.60 -8.40 1.28
CA ASP A 62 15.45 -8.86 0.18
C ASP A 62 15.37 -7.88 -1.01
N ILE A 63 15.78 -6.63 -0.74
CA ILE A 63 15.85 -5.55 -1.73
C ILE A 63 17.20 -4.84 -1.65
N SER A 64 17.63 -4.22 -2.75
CA SER A 64 18.88 -3.46 -2.73
C SER A 64 18.73 -2.14 -1.98
N TYR A 65 19.82 -1.68 -1.34
CA TYR A 65 19.88 -0.39 -0.66
C TYR A 65 19.47 0.77 -1.58
N ILE A 66 20.00 0.79 -2.80
CA ILE A 66 19.71 1.84 -3.79
C ILE A 66 18.19 1.88 -4.06
N TYR A 67 17.59 0.73 -4.35
CA TYR A 67 16.16 0.63 -4.63
C TYR A 67 15.30 1.07 -3.44
N PHE A 68 15.66 0.68 -2.23
CA PHE A 68 14.96 1.11 -1.02
C PHE A 68 14.98 2.64 -0.85
N TYR A 69 16.14 3.29 -1.03
CA TYR A 69 16.23 4.75 -0.91
C TYR A 69 15.52 5.48 -2.05
N GLU A 70 15.44 4.91 -3.25
CA GLU A 70 14.62 5.45 -4.33
C GLU A 70 13.12 5.40 -4.00
N ILE A 71 12.65 4.31 -3.38
CA ILE A 71 11.26 4.19 -2.88
C ILE A 71 11.00 5.23 -1.80
N LEU A 72 11.86 5.30 -0.78
CA LEU A 72 11.69 6.20 0.36
C LEU A 72 11.68 7.67 -0.08
N GLN A 73 12.43 8.02 -1.13
CA GLN A 73 12.45 9.36 -1.71
C GLN A 73 11.25 9.66 -2.62
N GLY A 74 10.38 8.68 -2.90
CA GLY A 74 9.25 8.78 -3.82
C GLY A 74 9.62 8.73 -5.30
N LYS A 75 10.86 8.36 -5.64
CA LYS A 75 11.37 8.32 -7.03
C LYS A 75 11.00 7.02 -7.75
N LYS A 76 10.70 5.96 -7.01
CA LYS A 76 10.36 4.64 -7.55
C LYS A 76 9.05 4.13 -6.98
N ILE A 77 8.18 3.66 -7.86
CA ILE A 77 6.96 2.94 -7.48
C ILE A 77 7.30 1.45 -7.44
N PRO A 78 7.22 0.80 -6.27
CA PRO A 78 7.45 -0.64 -6.16
C PRO A 78 6.34 -1.46 -6.81
N THR A 79 6.66 -2.70 -7.19
CA THR A 79 5.66 -3.68 -7.62
C THR A 79 4.82 -4.14 -6.43
N LYS A 80 3.63 -4.72 -6.68
CA LYS A 80 2.79 -5.33 -5.64
C LYS A 80 3.58 -6.29 -4.74
N ASP A 81 4.43 -7.14 -5.32
CA ASP A 81 5.26 -8.08 -4.55
C ASP A 81 6.33 -7.38 -3.69
N LYS A 82 6.98 -6.33 -4.20
CA LYS A 82 7.95 -5.54 -3.41
C LYS A 82 7.28 -4.75 -2.28
N ILE A 83 6.04 -4.30 -2.49
CA ILE A 83 5.23 -3.68 -1.42
C ILE A 83 4.97 -4.71 -0.32
N VAL A 84 4.51 -5.91 -0.66
CA VAL A 84 4.27 -6.98 0.33
C VAL A 84 5.54 -7.33 1.10
N ARG A 85 6.68 -7.50 0.41
CA ARG A 85 7.99 -7.73 1.03
C ARG A 85 8.36 -6.65 2.05
N LEU A 86 8.17 -5.38 1.68
CA LEU A 86 8.42 -4.23 2.56
C LEU A 86 7.50 -4.24 3.78
N ILE A 87 6.21 -4.50 3.60
CA ILE A 87 5.22 -4.56 4.69
C ILE A 87 5.59 -5.66 5.71
N LEU A 88 5.96 -6.85 5.23
CA LEU A 88 6.38 -7.95 6.12
C LEU A 88 7.66 -7.60 6.87
N ALA A 89 8.67 -7.07 6.18
CA ALA A 89 9.93 -6.67 6.80
C ALA A 89 9.76 -5.55 7.84
N MET A 90 8.77 -4.67 7.65
CA MET A 90 8.41 -3.62 8.60
C MET A 90 7.45 -4.08 9.71
N GLU A 91 6.91 -5.31 9.61
CA GLU A 91 5.87 -5.88 10.48
C GLU A 91 4.60 -5.00 10.61
N LEU A 92 4.16 -4.42 9.49
CA LEU A 92 2.98 -3.55 9.45
C LEU A 92 1.67 -4.31 9.20
N SER A 93 0.55 -3.63 9.44
CA SER A 93 -0.79 -4.20 9.35
C SER A 93 -1.27 -4.45 7.91
N LEU A 94 -2.33 -5.24 7.75
CA LEU A 94 -3.00 -5.40 6.46
C LEU A 94 -3.55 -4.07 5.92
N ASP A 95 -4.06 -3.19 6.79
CA ASP A 95 -4.55 -1.88 6.40
C ASP A 95 -3.44 -1.00 5.82
N ASP A 96 -2.24 -1.03 6.43
CA ASP A 96 -1.05 -0.35 5.90
C ASP A 96 -0.66 -0.93 4.53
N CYS A 97 -0.76 -2.24 4.34
CA CYS A 97 -0.51 -2.89 3.05
C CYS A 97 -1.50 -2.42 1.97
N GLN A 98 -2.81 -2.44 2.28
CA GLN A 98 -3.85 -2.03 1.35
C GLN A 98 -3.73 -0.54 1.00
N MET A 99 -3.35 0.29 1.98
CA MET A 99 -3.05 1.70 1.74
C MET A 99 -1.85 1.86 0.79
N ALA A 100 -0.74 1.18 1.06
CA ALA A 100 0.45 1.23 0.20
C ALA A 100 0.15 0.78 -1.24
N LEU A 101 -0.60 -0.32 -1.41
CA LEU A 101 -1.05 -0.79 -2.72
C LEU A 101 -1.89 0.26 -3.44
N LYS A 102 -2.87 0.85 -2.77
CA LYS A 102 -3.73 1.89 -3.32
C LYS A 102 -2.92 3.12 -3.76
N TYR A 103 -2.01 3.60 -2.91
CA TYR A 103 -1.19 4.78 -3.20
C TYR A 103 -0.17 4.53 -4.31
N CYS A 104 0.30 3.29 -4.47
CA CYS A 104 1.15 2.87 -5.58
C CYS A 104 0.36 2.42 -6.83
N ASN A 105 -0.96 2.65 -6.87
CA ASN A 105 -1.85 2.32 -7.99
C ASN A 105 -1.90 0.82 -8.34
N HIS A 106 -1.81 -0.04 -7.33
CA HIS A 106 -2.00 -1.49 -7.44
C HIS A 106 -3.36 -1.91 -6.91
N SER A 107 -3.85 -3.05 -7.40
CA SER A 107 -5.04 -3.69 -6.86
C SER A 107 -4.80 -4.15 -5.42
N GLN A 108 -5.84 -3.96 -4.59
CA GLN A 108 -5.88 -4.49 -3.23
C GLN A 108 -5.67 -6.01 -3.20
N LEU A 109 -5.20 -6.52 -2.06
CA LEU A 109 -5.21 -7.96 -1.81
C LEU A 109 -6.66 -8.42 -1.67
N TYR A 110 -7.07 -9.39 -2.48
CA TYR A 110 -8.45 -9.88 -2.51
C TYR A 110 -8.55 -11.31 -1.97
N PRO A 111 -9.25 -11.56 -0.83
CA PRO A 111 -9.34 -12.88 -0.21
C PRO A 111 -9.98 -14.00 -1.05
N ARG A 112 -10.57 -13.71 -2.22
CA ARG A 112 -11.04 -14.77 -3.14
C ARG A 112 -9.94 -15.26 -4.09
N ILE A 113 -8.85 -14.52 -4.20
CA ILE A 113 -7.66 -14.95 -4.93
C ILE A 113 -6.81 -15.75 -3.94
N LYS A 114 -6.50 -17.01 -4.30
CA LYS A 114 -5.77 -17.94 -3.44
C LYS A 114 -4.42 -17.36 -2.99
N ARG A 115 -3.61 -16.85 -3.93
CA ARG A 115 -2.34 -16.17 -3.62
C ARG A 115 -2.50 -15.03 -2.63
N ASP A 116 -3.46 -14.13 -2.87
CA ASP A 116 -3.68 -12.97 -2.00
C ASP A 116 -4.16 -13.40 -0.61
N SER A 117 -4.89 -14.51 -0.49
CA SER A 117 -5.29 -15.08 0.80
C SER A 117 -4.09 -15.55 1.64
N LEU A 118 -3.11 -16.19 0.99
CA LEU A 118 -1.88 -16.62 1.64
C LEU A 118 -1.03 -15.41 2.07
N ILE A 119 -0.97 -14.36 1.25
CA ILE A 119 -0.30 -13.10 1.60
C ILE A 119 -0.98 -12.42 2.79
N ILE A 120 -2.31 -12.32 2.78
CA ILE A 120 -3.09 -11.75 3.89
C ILE A 120 -2.83 -12.54 5.17
N TYR A 121 -2.89 -13.87 5.10
CA TYR A 121 -2.58 -14.73 6.23
C TYR A 121 -1.17 -14.46 6.80
N ALA A 122 -0.17 -14.33 5.93
CA ALA A 122 1.21 -14.08 6.35
C ALA A 122 1.36 -12.71 7.05
N ILE A 123 0.70 -11.67 6.55
CA ILE A 123 0.71 -10.33 7.18
C ILE A 123 0.05 -10.38 8.57
N GLU A 124 -1.16 -10.95 8.66
CA GLU A 124 -1.91 -11.03 9.92
C GLU A 124 -1.20 -11.88 10.99
N ASN A 125 -0.46 -12.92 10.57
CA ASN A 125 0.29 -13.80 11.47
C ASN A 125 1.77 -13.40 11.63
N LYS A 126 2.18 -12.23 11.10
CA LYS A 126 3.54 -11.69 11.19
C LYS A 126 4.62 -12.68 10.75
N LEU A 127 4.36 -13.41 9.67
CA LEU A 127 5.35 -14.29 9.06
C LEU A 127 6.48 -13.46 8.45
N ASN A 128 7.69 -14.01 8.40
CA ASN A 128 8.77 -13.39 7.66
C ASN A 128 8.66 -13.71 6.15
N LEU A 129 9.54 -13.10 5.34
CA LEU A 129 9.54 -13.32 3.89
C LEU A 129 9.78 -14.78 3.51
N TYR A 130 10.68 -15.47 4.21
CA TYR A 130 11.00 -16.87 3.92
C TYR A 130 9.77 -17.77 4.15
N ASP A 131 9.09 -17.62 5.29
CA ASP A 131 7.90 -18.40 5.63
C ASP A 131 6.76 -18.17 4.61
N LEU A 132 6.57 -16.94 4.13
CA LEU A 132 5.59 -16.67 3.08
C LEU A 132 6.00 -17.28 1.73
N GLN A 133 7.28 -17.25 1.35
CA GLN A 133 7.74 -17.88 0.11
C GLN A 133 7.50 -19.40 0.15
N GLU A 134 7.81 -20.06 1.26
CA GLU A 134 7.51 -21.48 1.49
C GLU A 134 6.00 -21.75 1.47
N LEU A 135 5.19 -20.89 2.09
CA LEU A 135 3.73 -21.00 2.08
C LEU A 135 3.16 -20.88 0.65
N LEU A 136 3.67 -19.96 -0.15
CA LEU A 136 3.29 -19.79 -1.56
C LEU A 136 3.67 -21.04 -2.36
N ASN A 137 4.93 -21.48 -2.24
CA ASN A 137 5.47 -22.61 -2.99
C ASN A 137 4.73 -23.92 -2.67
N SER A 138 4.56 -24.25 -1.38
CA SER A 138 3.83 -25.44 -0.92
C SER A 138 2.36 -25.46 -1.38
N ASN A 139 1.79 -24.30 -1.71
CA ASN A 139 0.45 -24.16 -2.25
C ASN A 139 0.41 -24.02 -3.78
N GLY A 140 1.55 -24.13 -4.49
CA GLY A 140 1.64 -24.02 -5.95
C GLY A 140 1.40 -22.60 -6.49
N GLU A 141 1.56 -21.57 -5.64
CA GLU A 141 1.46 -20.17 -6.04
C GLU A 141 2.81 -19.58 -6.40
N LYS A 142 2.81 -18.55 -7.24
CA LYS A 142 4.05 -17.87 -7.65
C LYS A 142 4.65 -17.11 -6.48
N GLU A 143 5.95 -17.27 -6.28
CA GLU A 143 6.78 -16.51 -5.34
C GLU A 143 6.66 -15.00 -5.52
N LEU A 144 6.96 -14.26 -4.45
CA LEU A 144 7.12 -12.81 -4.51
C LEU A 144 8.41 -12.44 -5.25
N LYS A 145 8.33 -11.58 -6.26
CA LYS A 145 9.50 -11.08 -7.02
C LYS A 145 10.14 -9.83 -6.43
#